data_AF-A0A970W726-F1
#
_entry.id   AF-A0A970W726-F1
#
_cell.length_a   1.000
_cell.length_b   1.000
_cell.length_c   1.000
_cell.angle_alpha   90.00
_cell.angle_beta   90.00
_cell.angle_gamma   90.00
#
_symmetry.space_group_name_H-M   'P 1'
#
loop_
_entity.id
_entity.type
_entity.pdbx_description
1 polymer ?
#
loop_
_entity_poly.entity_id
_entity_poly.type
_entity_poly.pdbx_seq_one_letter_code
_entity_poly.pdbx_strand_id
1 'polypeptide(L)'
;MAQADACTQAGQLGALLRREGLYRSHLATWRRQRMQFGLAGLAPRKRGPKPDPQAAEIARLQRENERLLGRLRRAENIIEVQKTVAQLLGAPLDQTESDEQP
;
A
#
# COMPACT_ATOMS: atom_id res chain seq x y z
N MET A 1 3.21 -25.53 -30.51
CA MET A 1 2.24 -26.49 -29.91
C MET A 1 1.64 -27.40 -30.96
N ALA A 2 1.12 -26.88 -32.10
CA ALA A 2 0.55 -27.71 -33.18
C ALA A 2 1.45 -28.88 -33.65
N GLN A 3 2.77 -28.65 -33.79
CA GLN A 3 3.72 -29.72 -34.16
C GLN A 3 3.90 -30.78 -33.05
N ALA A 4 3.88 -30.38 -31.78
CA ALA A 4 3.96 -31.31 -30.65
C ALA A 4 2.65 -32.10 -30.48
N ASP A 5 1.51 -31.48 -30.76
CA ASP A 5 0.19 -32.12 -30.72
C ASP A 5 -0.07 -33.00 -31.96
N ALA A 6 0.63 -32.76 -33.08
CA ALA A 6 0.62 -33.59 -34.28
C ALA A 6 1.58 -34.80 -34.22
N CYS A 7 2.41 -34.92 -33.18
CA CYS A 7 3.28 -36.07 -32.98
C CYS A 7 2.46 -37.27 -32.47
N THR A 8 2.16 -38.23 -33.34
CA THR A 8 1.36 -39.42 -33.03
C THR A 8 2.21 -40.68 -32.82
N GLN A 9 3.46 -40.68 -33.31
CA GLN A 9 4.35 -41.83 -33.22
C GLN A 9 5.17 -41.85 -31.92
N ALA A 10 5.44 -43.05 -31.41
CA ALA A 10 6.27 -43.24 -30.23
C ALA A 10 7.68 -42.64 -30.44
N GLY A 11 8.11 -41.77 -29.52
CA GLY A 11 9.44 -41.13 -29.55
C GLY A 11 9.55 -39.88 -30.43
N GLN A 12 8.62 -39.64 -31.37
CA GLN A 12 8.61 -38.47 -32.25
C GLN A 12 8.55 -37.15 -31.46
N LEU A 13 7.67 -37.10 -30.47
CA LEU A 13 7.54 -35.95 -29.56
C LEU A 13 8.85 -35.68 -28.80
N GLY A 14 9.54 -36.73 -28.36
CA GLY A 14 10.80 -36.61 -27.62
C GLY A 14 11.97 -36.16 -28.50
N ALA A 15 12.00 -36.58 -29.77
CA ALA A 15 12.99 -36.11 -30.74
C ALA A 15 12.77 -34.64 -31.10
N LEU A 16 11.51 -34.24 -31.33
CA LEU A 16 11.13 -32.86 -31.58
C LEU A 16 11.55 -31.96 -30.41
N LEU A 17 11.20 -32.34 -29.18
CA LEU A 17 11.52 -31.56 -27.98
C LEU A 17 13.03 -31.38 -27.78
N ARG A 18 13.83 -32.43 -27.98
CA ARG A 18 15.30 -32.33 -27.90
C ARG A 18 15.89 -31.42 -28.96
N ARG A 19 15.35 -31.43 -30.19
CA ARG A 19 15.79 -30.53 -31.27
C ARG A 19 15.54 -29.06 -30.92
N GLU A 20 14.42 -28.78 -30.28
CA GLU A 20 14.03 -27.43 -29.84
C GLU A 20 14.61 -27.05 -28.46
N GLY A 21 15.41 -27.92 -27.83
CA GLY A 21 15.96 -27.69 -26.48
C GLY A 21 14.94 -27.69 -25.35
N LEU A 22 13.72 -28.18 -25.59
CA LEU A 22 12.63 -28.22 -24.64
C LEU A 22 12.55 -29.57 -23.91
N TYR A 23 12.12 -29.55 -22.65
CA TYR A 23 11.81 -30.77 -21.91
C TYR A 23 10.32 -31.02 -21.79
N ARG A 24 9.92 -32.28 -21.60
CA ARG A 24 8.52 -32.69 -21.41
C ARG A 24 7.83 -31.95 -20.26
N SER A 25 8.58 -31.56 -19.23
CA SER A 25 8.11 -30.71 -18.11
C SER A 25 7.59 -29.34 -18.58
N HIS A 26 8.22 -28.74 -19.60
CA HIS A 26 7.80 -27.46 -20.17
C HIS A 26 6.43 -27.58 -20.83
N LEU A 27 6.19 -28.64 -21.61
CA LEU A 27 4.87 -28.90 -22.19
C LEU A 27 3.80 -29.11 -21.12
N ALA A 28 4.12 -29.82 -20.03
CA ALA A 28 3.18 -30.05 -18.94
C ALA A 28 2.81 -28.74 -18.24
N THR A 29 3.81 -27.89 -17.95
CA THR A 29 3.62 -26.56 -17.37
C THR A 29 2.80 -25.67 -18.29
N TRP A 30 3.10 -25.63 -19.59
CA TRP A 30 2.37 -24.82 -20.56
C TRP A 30 0.94 -25.29 -20.78
N ARG A 31 0.69 -26.61 -20.80
CA ARG A 31 -0.69 -27.15 -20.85
C ARG A 31 -1.47 -26.77 -19.60
N ARG A 32 -0.85 -26.85 -18.42
CA ARG A 32 -1.47 -26.41 -17.15
C ARG A 32 -1.79 -24.93 -17.16
N GLN A 33 -0.84 -24.08 -17.57
CA GLN A 33 -1.04 -22.64 -17.69
C GLN A 33 -2.14 -22.29 -18.70
N ARG A 34 -2.17 -22.98 -19.86
CA ARG A 34 -3.22 -22.81 -20.86
C ARG A 34 -4.59 -23.24 -20.36
N MET A 35 -4.69 -24.29 -19.54
CA MET A 35 -5.96 -24.71 -18.93
C MET A 35 -6.39 -23.77 -17.81
N GLN A 36 -5.45 -23.32 -16.98
CA GLN A 36 -5.73 -22.48 -15.82
C GLN A 36 -6.07 -21.03 -16.20
N PHE A 37 -5.47 -20.52 -17.28
CA PHE A 37 -5.60 -19.13 -17.67
C PHE A 37 -6.18 -18.92 -19.06
N GLY A 38 -6.32 -19.96 -19.90
CA GLY A 38 -6.94 -19.85 -21.23
C GLY A 38 -6.40 -18.67 -22.06
N LEU A 39 -7.30 -18.04 -22.81
CA LEU A 39 -7.06 -16.73 -23.45
C LEU A 39 -7.04 -15.57 -22.44
N ALA A 40 -7.57 -15.78 -21.22
CA ALA A 40 -7.67 -14.76 -20.19
C ALA A 40 -6.32 -14.42 -19.52
N GLY A 41 -5.34 -15.34 -19.53
CA GLY A 41 -3.97 -15.10 -19.07
C GLY A 41 -3.14 -14.26 -20.02
N LEU A 42 -3.54 -14.20 -21.30
CA LEU A 42 -2.95 -13.34 -22.32
C LEU A 42 -3.63 -11.96 -22.37
N ALA A 43 -4.78 -11.80 -21.70
CA ALA A 43 -5.40 -10.49 -21.57
C ALA A 43 -4.54 -9.59 -20.67
N PRO A 44 -4.34 -8.32 -21.04
CA PRO A 44 -3.61 -7.38 -20.19
C PRO A 44 -4.32 -7.29 -18.83
N ARG A 45 -3.67 -7.80 -17.78
CA ARG A 45 -4.19 -7.69 -16.41
C ARG A 45 -4.28 -6.21 -16.07
N LYS A 46 -5.46 -5.78 -15.61
CA LYS A 46 -5.62 -4.46 -14.98
C LYS A 46 -4.55 -4.34 -13.89
N ARG A 47 -3.65 -3.37 -14.05
CA ARG A 47 -2.68 -2.98 -13.02
C ARG A 47 -3.47 -2.69 -11.73
N GLY A 48 -2.86 -2.92 -10.57
CA GLY A 48 -3.50 -2.77 -9.26
C GLY A 48 -4.20 -1.42 -9.07
N PRO A 49 -4.96 -1.24 -7.97
CA PRO A 49 -5.73 -0.04 -7.71
C PRO A 49 -4.93 1.23 -8.03
N LYS A 50 -5.54 2.17 -8.74
CA LYS A 50 -4.88 3.44 -9.06
C LYS A 50 -4.49 4.11 -7.73
N PRO A 51 -3.24 4.57 -7.57
CA PRO A 51 -2.83 5.27 -6.37
C PRO A 51 -3.73 6.50 -6.19
N ASP A 52 -4.25 6.69 -4.98
CA ASP A 52 -5.05 7.85 -4.64
C ASP A 52 -4.15 9.10 -4.64
N PRO A 53 -4.42 10.09 -5.51
CA PRO A 53 -3.62 11.31 -5.59
C PRO A 53 -3.64 12.12 -4.29
N GLN A 54 -4.63 11.92 -3.42
CA GLN A 54 -4.80 12.67 -2.17
C GLN A 54 -4.14 11.98 -0.97
N ALA A 55 -3.75 10.71 -1.08
CA ALA A 55 -3.19 9.95 0.04
C ALA A 55 -1.95 10.60 0.66
N ALA A 56 -1.09 11.21 -0.16
CA ALA A 56 0.09 11.92 0.30
C ALA A 56 -0.26 13.18 1.12
N GLU A 57 -1.26 13.94 0.66
CA GLU A 57 -1.71 15.15 1.35
C GLU A 57 -2.45 14.81 2.64
N ILE A 58 -3.28 13.76 2.64
CA ILE A 58 -3.95 13.26 3.85
C ILE A 58 -2.91 12.87 4.90
N ALA A 59 -1.87 12.12 4.53
CA ALA A 59 -0.82 11.72 5.45
C ALA A 59 -0.03 12.94 6.00
N ARG A 60 0.20 13.96 5.17
CA ARG A 60 0.83 15.22 5.58
C ARG A 60 -0.04 15.96 6.60
N LEU A 61 -1.33 16.12 6.30
CA LEU A 61 -2.29 16.81 7.16
C LEU A 61 -2.47 16.09 8.50
N GLN A 62 -2.51 14.76 8.51
CA GLN A 62 -2.60 13.97 9.76
C GLN A 62 -1.40 14.23 10.68
N ARG A 63 -0.17 14.19 10.14
CA ARG A 63 1.04 14.48 10.92
C ARG A 63 1.06 15.90 11.47
N GLU A 64 0.63 16.87 10.66
CA GLU A 64 0.55 18.26 11.10
C GLU A 64 -0.48 18.43 12.22
N ASN A 65 -1.64 17.77 12.10
CA ASN A 65 -2.69 17.80 13.10
C ASN A 65 -2.21 17.19 14.43
N GLU A 66 -1.57 16.02 14.39
CA GLU A 66 -0.97 15.39 15.57
C GLU A 66 0.07 16.29 16.25
N ARG A 67 0.91 16.96 15.44
CA ARG A 67 1.92 17.91 15.95
C ARG A 67 1.26 19.10 16.64
N LEU A 68 0.22 19.67 16.03
CA LEU A 68 -0.51 20.82 16.57
C LEU A 68 -1.26 20.45 17.86
N LEU A 69 -1.95 19.31 17.88
CA LEU A 69 -2.59 18.79 19.10
C LEU A 69 -1.58 18.57 20.22
N GLY A 70 -0.38 18.05 19.91
CA GLY A 70 0.69 17.91 20.90
C GLY A 70 1.19 19.25 21.45
N ARG A 71 1.25 20.31 20.63
CA ARG A 71 1.59 21.67 21.08
C ARG A 71 0.50 22.26 21.96
N LEU A 72 -0.76 22.09 21.56
CA LEU A 72 -1.93 22.58 22.27
C LEU A 72 -2.00 21.98 23.68
N ARG A 73 -1.88 20.65 23.81
CA ARG A 73 -1.83 19.97 25.12
C ARG A 73 -0.71 20.48 26.02
N ARG A 74 0.47 20.75 25.46
CA ARG A 74 1.58 21.32 26.26
C ARG A 74 1.25 22.73 26.76
N ALA A 75 0.64 23.56 25.92
CA ALA A 75 0.23 24.90 26.31
C ALA A 75 -0.87 24.86 27.39
N GLU A 76 -1.87 24.00 27.22
CA GLU A 76 -2.93 23.77 28.21
C GLU A 76 -2.36 23.34 29.57
N ASN A 77 -1.42 22.39 29.58
CA ASN A 77 -0.76 21.95 30.82
C ASN A 77 0.04 23.08 31.49
N ILE A 78 0.70 23.95 30.71
CA ILE A 78 1.43 25.10 31.26
C ILE A 78 0.44 26.07 31.92
N ILE A 79 -0.68 26.36 31.24
CA ILE A 79 -1.73 27.23 31.77
C ILE A 79 -2.32 26.64 33.06
N GLU A 80 -2.56 25.33 33.10
CA GLU A 80 -3.06 24.65 34.29
C GLU A 80 -2.08 24.78 35.47
N VAL A 81 -0.80 24.49 35.26
CA VAL A 81 0.23 24.63 36.30
C VAL A 81 0.33 26.08 36.78
N GLN A 82 0.29 27.06 35.87
CA GLN A 82 0.29 28.48 36.22
C GLN A 82 -0.90 28.83 37.13
N LYS A 83 -2.11 28.36 36.78
CA LYS A 83 -3.32 28.54 37.59
C LYS A 83 -3.16 27.92 38.98
N THR A 84 -2.67 26.68 39.07
CA THR A 84 -2.47 26.00 40.36
C THR A 84 -1.43 26.72 41.23
N VAL A 85 -0.31 27.15 40.66
CA VAL A 85 0.74 27.88 41.40
C VAL A 85 0.23 29.23 41.91
N ALA A 86 -0.50 29.98 41.09
CA ALA A 86 -1.08 31.25 41.49
C ALA A 86 -2.10 31.11 42.62
N GLN A 87 -2.97 30.09 42.55
CA GLN A 87 -3.92 29.76 43.62
C GLN A 87 -3.19 29.43 44.93
N LEU A 88 -2.11 28.64 44.87
CA LEU A 88 -1.33 28.26 46.04
C LEU A 88 -0.61 29.45 46.69
N LEU A 89 -0.10 30.38 45.87
CA LEU A 89 0.66 31.54 46.31
C LEU A 89 -0.19 32.78 46.61
N GLY A 90 -1.51 32.72 46.38
CA GLY A 90 -2.41 33.86 46.56
C GLY A 90 -2.12 35.04 45.62
N ALA A 91 -1.38 34.81 44.54
CA ALA A 91 -1.03 35.84 43.56
C ALA A 91 -2.13 35.90 42.49
N PRO A 92 -2.70 37.08 42.19
CA PRO A 92 -3.65 37.21 41.10
C PRO A 92 -2.94 36.98 39.77
N LEU A 93 -3.41 36.00 38.99
CA LEU A 93 -3.09 35.96 37.56
C LEU A 93 -3.94 37.03 36.89
N ASP A 94 -3.29 37.98 36.24
CA ASP A 94 -3.95 38.91 35.33
C ASP A 94 -4.52 38.08 34.18
N GLN A 95 -5.83 37.85 34.22
CA GLN A 95 -6.56 37.12 33.20
C GLN A 95 -6.77 38.08 32.04
N THR A 96 -5.71 38.34 31.26
CA THR A 96 -5.92 38.94 29.95
C THR A 96 -6.52 37.85 29.06
N GLU A 97 -7.85 37.81 29.04
CA GLU A 97 -8.63 37.29 27.93
C GLU A 97 -7.98 37.77 26.63
N SER A 98 -7.37 36.83 25.92
CA SER A 98 -7.10 36.98 24.50
C SER A 98 -7.60 35.71 23.82
N ASP A 99 -8.85 35.40 24.12
CA ASP A 99 -9.75 34.66 23.23
C ASP A 99 -10.50 35.69 22.37
N GLU A 100 -9.76 36.52 21.62
CA GLU A 100 -10.32 37.29 20.50
C GLU A 100 -9.73 36.72 19.20
N GLN A 101 -10.41 35.65 18.78
CA GLN A 101 -10.82 35.20 17.44
C GLN A 101 -10.40 36.02 16.20
N PRO A 102 -10.25 35.38 15.01
CA PRO A 102 -11.33 34.62 14.33
C PRO A 102 -11.08 33.14 14.08
#